data_AF-A0A957JGF4-F1
#
_entry.id   AF-A0A957JGF4-F1
#
_cell.length_a   1.000
_cell.length_b   1.000
_cell.length_c   1.000
_cell.angle_alpha   90.00
_cell.angle_beta   90.00
_cell.angle_gamma   90.00
#
_symmetry.space_group_name_H-M   'P 1'
#
loop_
_entity.id
_entity.type
_entity.pdbx_description
1 polymer ?
#
loop_
_entity_poly.entity_id
_entity_poly.type
_entity_poly.pdbx_seq_one_letter_code
_entity_poly.pdbx_strand_id
1 'polypeptide(L)'
;MDDLKKLLSQLHEESQALMQAALAYSGDEAERAAQASELEKRYEALRTQYELVAADRPELTVLWQAIERDLIFVQFAATEEQAEPADQVASEATAINQEAFALAKAVKRGEISQENCQAKVRELDQRTQDLVGQPGQESPDVQAALAEADLDLTYAYEGGRGAMSLRMAHFLQASE
;
A
#
# COMPACT_ATOMS: atom_id res chain seq x y z
N MET A 1 -0.32 -33.10 12.28
CA MET A 1 -0.05 -31.80 12.95
C MET A 1 1.13 -31.09 12.29
N ASP A 2 2.24 -31.78 12.00
CA ASP A 2 3.24 -31.32 11.02
C ASP A 2 2.62 -31.07 9.64
N ASP A 3 1.52 -31.76 9.34
CA ASP A 3 0.74 -31.59 8.11
C ASP A 3 0.14 -30.19 7.98
N LEU A 4 -0.34 -29.56 9.07
CA LEU A 4 -0.91 -28.21 8.99
C LEU A 4 0.19 -27.18 8.69
N LYS A 5 1.35 -27.31 9.35
CA LYS A 5 2.51 -26.47 9.05
C LYS A 5 2.95 -26.65 7.59
N LYS A 6 2.99 -27.90 7.10
CA LYS A 6 3.34 -28.20 5.71
C LYS A 6 2.34 -27.61 4.72
N LEU A 7 1.04 -27.71 5.01
CA LEU A 7 -0.03 -27.15 4.19
C LEU A 7 0.01 -25.62 4.15
N LEU A 8 0.28 -24.97 5.29
CA LEU A 8 0.45 -23.51 5.36
C LEU A 8 1.74 -23.05 4.67
N SER A 9 2.85 -23.78 4.81
CA SER A 9 4.08 -23.46 4.06
C SER A 9 3.86 -23.58 2.55
N GLN A 10 3.17 -24.63 2.10
CA GLN A 10 2.84 -24.79 0.68
C GLN A 10 1.91 -23.67 0.18
N LEU A 11 0.88 -23.32 0.96
CA LEU A 11 -0.02 -22.22 0.62
C LEU A 11 0.71 -20.87 0.55
N HIS A 12 1.70 -20.66 1.42
CA HIS A 12 2.55 -19.47 1.41
C HIS A 12 3.47 -19.41 0.19
N GLU A 13 4.07 -20.53 -0.23
CA GLU A 13 4.86 -20.58 -1.45
C GLU A 13 4.01 -20.27 -2.69
N GLU A 14 2.79 -20.82 -2.74
CA GLU A 14 1.84 -20.55 -3.83
C GLU A 14 1.33 -19.10 -3.82
N SER A 15 1.07 -18.50 -2.64
CA SER A 15 0.68 -17.08 -2.52
C SER A 15 1.79 -16.14 -2.97
N GLN A 16 3.04 -16.44 -2.61
CA GLN A 16 4.20 -15.67 -3.08
C GLN A 16 4.40 -15.77 -4.59
N ALA A 17 4.23 -16.97 -5.17
CA ALA A 17 4.33 -17.17 -6.61
C ALA A 17 3.28 -16.35 -7.38
N LEU A 18 2.04 -16.32 -6.88
CA LEU A 18 0.97 -15.48 -7.44
C LEU A 18 1.24 -13.99 -7.27
N MET A 19 1.73 -13.55 -6.10
CA MET A 19 2.14 -12.17 -5.88
C MET A 19 3.24 -11.73 -6.87
N GLN A 20 4.25 -12.58 -7.08
CA GLN A 20 5.30 -12.31 -8.07
C GLN A 20 4.76 -12.28 -9.51
N ALA A 21 3.84 -13.20 -9.85
CA ALA A 21 3.17 -13.20 -11.15
C ALA A 21 2.30 -11.95 -11.37
N ALA A 22 1.63 -11.46 -10.32
CA ALA A 22 0.87 -10.22 -10.33
C ALA A 22 1.77 -9.00 -10.55
N LEU A 23 2.94 -8.95 -9.90
CA LEU A 23 3.94 -7.89 -10.07
C LEU A 23 4.61 -7.91 -11.46
N ALA A 24 4.77 -9.09 -12.07
CA ALA A 24 5.49 -9.26 -13.33
C ALA A 24 4.68 -8.89 -14.59
N TYR A 25 3.38 -8.54 -14.47
CA TYR A 25 2.48 -8.21 -15.59
C TYR A 25 2.53 -9.20 -16.79
N SER A 26 2.89 -10.48 -16.55
CA SER A 26 3.28 -11.41 -17.62
C SER A 26 2.35 -12.61 -17.81
N GLY A 27 1.11 -12.55 -17.35
CA GLY A 27 0.15 -13.67 -17.43
C GLY A 27 -1.26 -13.25 -17.84
N ASP A 28 -2.02 -14.19 -18.41
CA ASP A 28 -3.44 -14.04 -18.74
C ASP A 28 -4.22 -13.68 -17.45
N GLU A 29 -4.95 -12.58 -17.48
CA GLU A 29 -5.68 -12.01 -16.35
C GLU A 29 -6.77 -12.97 -15.84
N ALA A 30 -7.44 -13.67 -16.76
CA ALA A 30 -8.46 -14.67 -16.41
C ALA A 30 -7.86 -15.88 -15.69
N GLU A 31 -6.65 -16.28 -16.07
CA GLU A 31 -5.94 -17.39 -15.43
C GLU A 31 -5.46 -17.00 -14.01
N ARG A 32 -4.97 -15.77 -13.84
CA ARG A 32 -4.59 -15.24 -12.52
C ARG A 32 -5.78 -15.11 -11.58
N ALA A 33 -6.92 -14.60 -12.05
CA ALA A 33 -8.14 -14.49 -11.25
C ALA A 33 -8.66 -15.86 -10.81
N ALA A 34 -8.63 -16.87 -11.69
CA ALA A 34 -9.01 -18.23 -11.35
C ALA A 34 -8.07 -18.86 -10.30
N GLN A 35 -6.75 -18.64 -10.42
CA GLN A 35 -5.76 -19.12 -9.45
C GLN A 35 -5.90 -18.42 -8.09
N ALA A 36 -6.15 -17.11 -8.08
CA ALA A 36 -6.40 -16.35 -6.85
C ALA A 36 -7.65 -16.85 -6.11
N SER A 37 -8.75 -17.05 -6.84
CA SER A 37 -10.01 -17.55 -6.28
C SER A 37 -9.87 -18.96 -5.69
N GLU A 38 -9.07 -19.83 -6.33
CA GLU A 38 -8.81 -21.17 -5.81
C GLU A 38 -7.92 -21.14 -4.56
N LEU A 39 -6.94 -20.23 -4.51
CA LEU A 39 -6.06 -20.08 -3.35
C LEU A 39 -6.80 -19.53 -2.13
N GLU A 40 -7.73 -18.61 -2.33
CA GLU A 40 -8.61 -18.07 -1.29
C GLU A 40 -9.53 -19.16 -0.69
N LYS A 41 -10.12 -20.03 -1.53
CA LYS A 41 -10.92 -21.17 -1.04
C LYS A 41 -10.08 -22.10 -0.16
N ARG A 42 -8.83 -22.37 -0.57
CA ARG A 42 -7.89 -23.21 0.19
C ARG A 42 -7.47 -22.54 1.50
N TYR A 43 -7.26 -21.23 1.49
CA TYR A 43 -6.99 -20.44 2.68
C TYR A 43 -8.15 -20.49 3.69
N GLU A 44 -9.39 -20.24 3.25
CA GLU A 44 -10.58 -20.32 4.11
C GLU A 44 -10.81 -21.75 4.64
N ALA A 45 -10.54 -22.78 3.83
CA ALA A 45 -10.62 -24.17 4.29
C ALA A 45 -9.60 -24.51 5.40
N LEU A 46 -8.43 -23.86 5.38
CA LEU A 46 -7.38 -24.05 6.38
C LEU A 46 -7.56 -23.14 7.60
N ARG A 47 -8.31 -22.04 7.48
CA ARG A 47 -8.64 -21.10 8.56
C ARG A 47 -9.24 -21.78 9.78
N THR A 48 -10.25 -22.61 9.55
CA THR A 48 -10.93 -23.33 10.64
C THR A 48 -9.95 -24.25 11.39
N GLN A 49 -8.98 -24.85 10.69
CA GLN A 49 -7.98 -25.71 11.32
C GLN A 49 -6.89 -24.91 12.04
N TYR A 50 -6.53 -23.74 11.50
CA TYR A 50 -5.58 -22.80 12.10
C TYR A 50 -6.13 -22.18 13.38
N GLU A 51 -7.36 -21.65 13.38
CA GLU A 51 -8.00 -21.00 14.54
C GLU A 51 -8.08 -21.94 15.76
N LEU A 52 -8.21 -23.25 15.53
CA LEU A 52 -8.22 -24.28 16.59
C LEU A 52 -6.87 -24.48 17.28
N VAL A 53 -5.75 -24.09 16.66
CA VAL A 53 -4.39 -24.36 17.16
C VAL A 53 -3.49 -23.12 17.25
N ALA A 54 -3.98 -21.95 16.81
CA ALA A 54 -3.22 -20.71 16.69
C ALA A 54 -2.69 -20.18 18.04
N ALA A 55 -3.44 -20.37 19.13
CA ALA A 55 -3.11 -19.81 20.45
C ALA A 55 -1.75 -20.29 21.00
N ASP A 56 -1.30 -21.49 20.60
CA ASP A 56 -0.10 -22.13 21.15
C ASP A 56 1.05 -22.25 20.11
N ARG A 57 0.93 -21.60 18.95
CA ARG A 57 1.80 -21.83 17.78
C ARG A 57 2.16 -20.54 17.03
N PRO A 58 3.05 -19.69 17.59
CA PRO A 58 3.43 -18.42 16.97
C PRO A 58 4.03 -18.59 15.56
N GLU A 59 4.70 -19.72 15.29
CA GLU A 59 5.23 -20.02 13.95
C GLU A 59 4.15 -20.19 12.88
N LEU A 60 2.95 -20.67 13.26
CA LEU A 60 1.83 -20.79 12.34
C LEU A 60 1.16 -19.44 12.13
N THR A 61 1.12 -18.59 13.17
CA THR A 61 0.60 -17.22 13.08
C THR A 61 1.39 -16.36 12.10
N VAL A 62 2.72 -16.48 12.09
CA VAL A 62 3.56 -15.75 11.14
C VAL A 62 3.27 -16.19 9.70
N LEU A 63 3.13 -17.50 9.45
CA LEU A 63 2.78 -18.01 8.12
C LEU A 63 1.38 -17.56 7.70
N TRP A 64 0.42 -17.60 8.64
CA TRP A 64 -0.96 -17.18 8.41
C TRP A 64 -1.05 -15.73 7.97
N GLN A 65 -0.40 -14.82 8.72
CA GLN A 65 -0.37 -13.39 8.41
C GLN A 65 0.35 -13.10 7.09
N ALA A 66 1.38 -13.89 6.74
CA ALA A 66 2.08 -13.74 5.47
C ALA A 66 1.17 -14.14 4.29
N ILE A 67 0.43 -15.24 4.42
CA ILE A 67 -0.55 -15.67 3.41
C ILE A 67 -1.68 -14.65 3.27
N GLU A 68 -2.22 -14.12 4.38
CA GLU A 68 -3.24 -13.06 4.37
C GLU A 68 -2.79 -11.85 3.56
N ARG A 69 -1.58 -11.35 3.86
CA ARG A 69 -1.02 -10.20 3.15
C ARG A 69 -0.85 -10.47 1.66
N ASP A 70 -0.32 -11.64 1.31
CA ASP A 70 -0.07 -12.01 -0.08
C ASP A 70 -1.41 -12.18 -0.86
N LEU A 71 -2.43 -12.76 -0.22
CA LEU A 71 -3.78 -12.90 -0.81
C LEU A 71 -4.48 -11.57 -1.00
N ILE A 72 -4.41 -10.67 -0.02
CA ILE A 72 -4.93 -9.31 -0.13
C ILE A 72 -4.29 -8.61 -1.33
N PHE A 73 -2.96 -8.71 -1.48
CA PHE A 73 -2.26 -8.13 -2.62
C PHE A 73 -2.72 -8.72 -3.96
N VAL A 74 -2.85 -10.04 -4.05
CA VAL A 74 -3.30 -10.72 -5.27
C VAL A 74 -4.75 -10.34 -5.61
N GLN A 75 -5.63 -10.20 -4.61
CA GLN A 75 -6.98 -9.71 -4.80
C GLN A 75 -6.98 -8.28 -5.33
N PHE A 76 -6.25 -7.35 -4.70
CA PHE A 76 -6.12 -5.98 -5.19
C PHE A 76 -5.59 -5.91 -6.63
N ALA A 77 -4.61 -6.75 -6.96
CA ALA A 77 -4.04 -6.82 -8.31
C ALA A 77 -4.95 -7.54 -9.33
N ALA A 78 -5.93 -8.32 -8.88
CA ALA A 78 -6.93 -9.00 -9.72
C ALA A 78 -8.24 -8.20 -9.85
N THR A 79 -8.50 -7.25 -8.95
CA THR A 79 -9.67 -6.35 -8.97
C THR A 79 -9.39 -5.01 -9.65
N GLU A 80 -8.59 -4.98 -10.72
CA GLU A 80 -8.61 -3.84 -11.67
C GLU A 80 -9.99 -3.67 -12.37
N GLU A 81 -11.00 -4.47 -12.00
CA GLU A 81 -12.42 -4.19 -12.23
C GLU A 81 -13.11 -3.62 -10.96
N GLN A 82 -13.25 -2.29 -10.93
CA GLN A 82 -14.27 -1.50 -10.22
C GLN A 82 -14.29 -1.53 -8.68
N ALA A 83 -13.29 -0.92 -8.03
CA ALA A 83 -13.59 -0.22 -6.77
C ALA A 83 -14.47 1.01 -7.10
N GLU A 84 -15.43 1.36 -6.23
CA GLU A 84 -16.23 2.57 -6.46
C GLU A 84 -15.28 3.77 -6.63
N PRO A 85 -15.54 4.70 -7.55
CA PRO A 85 -14.63 5.81 -7.85
C PRO A 85 -14.17 6.57 -6.59
N ALA A 86 -15.03 6.66 -5.57
CA ALA A 86 -14.71 7.29 -4.29
C ALA A 86 -13.64 6.55 -3.46
N ASP A 87 -13.64 5.21 -3.46
CA ASP A 87 -12.67 4.41 -2.72
C ASP A 87 -11.28 4.44 -3.41
N GLN A 88 -11.26 4.49 -4.75
CA GLN A 88 -10.03 4.67 -5.52
C GLN A 88 -9.42 6.05 -5.28
N VAL A 89 -10.25 7.10 -5.28
CA VAL A 89 -9.82 8.48 -5.01
C VAL A 89 -9.30 8.62 -3.59
N ALA A 90 -9.94 7.98 -2.60
CA ALA A 90 -9.47 7.97 -1.21
C ALA A 90 -8.13 7.24 -1.04
N SER A 91 -7.99 6.08 -1.69
CA SER A 91 -6.74 5.32 -1.68
C SER A 91 -5.59 6.11 -2.33
N GLU A 92 -5.84 6.71 -3.49
CA GLU A 92 -4.82 7.48 -4.22
C GLU A 92 -4.44 8.76 -3.46
N ALA A 93 -5.42 9.48 -2.89
CA ALA A 93 -5.14 10.65 -2.06
C ALA A 93 -4.28 10.28 -0.83
N THR A 94 -4.55 9.12 -0.22
CA THR A 94 -3.74 8.60 0.89
C THR A 94 -2.32 8.25 0.43
N ALA A 95 -2.18 7.63 -0.74
CA ALA A 95 -0.87 7.29 -1.31
C ALA A 95 -0.03 8.55 -1.60
N ILE A 96 -0.60 9.54 -2.30
CA ILE A 96 0.05 10.84 -2.54
C ILE A 96 0.47 11.49 -1.24
N ASN A 97 -0.42 11.49 -0.23
CA ASN A 97 -0.13 12.05 1.08
C ASN A 97 1.10 11.37 1.73
N GLN A 98 1.17 10.04 1.71
CA GLN A 98 2.32 9.31 2.26
C GLN A 98 3.61 9.54 1.47
N GLU A 99 3.53 9.60 0.13
CA GLU A 99 4.67 9.85 -0.75
C GLU A 99 5.23 11.26 -0.57
N ALA A 100 4.37 12.28 -0.46
CA ALA A 100 4.76 13.65 -0.16
C ALA A 100 5.51 13.74 1.18
N PHE A 101 5.04 13.03 2.21
CA PHE A 101 5.74 12.95 3.49
C PHE A 101 7.12 12.32 3.38
N ALA A 102 7.21 11.20 2.66
CA ALA A 102 8.45 10.47 2.47
C ALA A 102 9.48 11.35 1.73
N LEU A 103 9.02 12.09 0.72
CA LEU A 103 9.83 13.06 0.00
C LEU A 103 10.33 14.18 0.91
N ALA A 104 9.45 14.80 1.70
CA ALA A 104 9.83 15.85 2.65
C ALA A 104 10.88 15.39 3.68
N LYS A 105 10.75 14.15 4.19
CA LYS A 105 11.77 13.53 5.05
C LYS A 105 13.10 13.34 4.33
N ALA A 106 13.08 12.81 3.10
CA ALA A 106 14.29 12.60 2.31
C ALA A 106 15.02 13.91 2.04
N VAL A 107 14.28 14.99 1.76
CA VAL A 107 14.82 16.35 1.62
C VAL A 107 15.49 16.81 2.91
N LYS A 108 14.82 16.68 4.06
CA LYS A 108 15.39 17.07 5.36
C LYS A 108 16.68 16.31 5.68
N ARG A 109 16.74 15.03 5.32
CA ARG A 109 17.92 14.18 5.56
C ARG A 109 19.03 14.37 4.53
N GLY A 110 18.78 15.13 3.45
CA GLY A 110 19.72 15.28 2.33
C GLY A 110 19.92 13.99 1.53
N GLU A 111 18.95 13.08 1.58
CA GLU A 111 18.98 11.77 0.91
C GLU A 111 18.59 11.85 -0.58
N ILE A 112 18.03 12.98 -1.00
CA ILE A 112 17.58 13.22 -2.38
C ILE A 112 18.23 14.46 -2.97
N SER A 113 18.62 14.39 -4.25
CA SER A 113 19.13 15.54 -4.99
C SER A 113 18.02 16.55 -5.27
N GLN A 114 18.38 17.82 -5.44
CA GLN A 114 17.40 18.87 -5.74
C GLN A 114 16.65 18.60 -7.06
N GLU A 115 17.34 18.08 -8.08
CA GLU A 115 16.74 17.73 -9.37
C GLU A 115 15.70 16.62 -9.22
N ASN A 116 16.03 15.53 -8.52
CA ASN A 116 15.10 14.43 -8.28
C ASN A 116 13.93 14.84 -7.39
N CYS A 117 14.18 15.72 -6.40
CA CYS A 117 13.13 16.30 -5.59
C CYS A 117 12.14 17.09 -6.44
N GLN A 118 12.63 18.01 -7.29
CA GLN A 118 11.76 18.81 -8.15
C GLN A 118 10.95 17.96 -9.13
N ALA A 119 11.55 16.91 -9.69
CA ALA A 119 10.83 15.96 -10.54
C ALA A 119 9.69 15.28 -9.78
N LYS A 120 9.95 14.78 -8.56
CA LYS A 120 8.92 14.13 -7.74
C LYS A 120 7.85 15.07 -7.20
N VAL A 121 8.21 16.31 -6.86
CA VAL A 121 7.21 17.32 -6.50
C VAL A 121 6.24 17.55 -7.66
N ARG A 122 6.74 17.72 -8.89
CA ARG A 122 5.87 17.94 -10.06
C ARG A 122 4.97 16.74 -10.36
N GLU A 123 5.50 15.53 -10.20
CA GLU A 123 4.73 14.29 -10.40
C GLU A 123 3.59 14.18 -9.38
N LEU A 124 3.86 14.43 -8.10
CA LEU A 124 2.86 14.34 -7.04
C LEU A 124 1.84 15.49 -7.11
N ASP A 125 2.27 16.69 -7.50
CA ASP A 125 1.37 17.82 -7.77
C ASP A 125 0.42 17.51 -8.92
N GLN A 126 0.93 16.94 -10.03
CA GLN A 126 0.08 16.52 -11.15
C GLN A 126 -0.95 15.46 -10.71
N ARG A 127 -0.52 14.44 -9.97
CA ARG A 127 -1.44 13.41 -9.43
C ARG A 127 -2.51 14.02 -8.51
N THR A 128 -2.14 15.03 -7.73
CA THR A 128 -3.10 15.77 -6.88
C THR A 128 -4.14 16.50 -7.73
N GLN A 129 -3.71 17.20 -8.79
CA GLN A 129 -4.61 17.89 -9.70
C GLN A 129 -5.54 16.93 -10.45
N ASP A 130 -5.04 15.75 -10.82
CA ASP A 130 -5.82 14.71 -11.49
C ASP A 130 -6.95 14.16 -10.59
N LEU A 131 -6.81 14.24 -9.26
CA LEU A 131 -7.86 13.85 -8.30
C LEU A 131 -8.94 14.92 -8.10
N VAL A 132 -8.61 16.21 -8.24
CA VAL A 132 -9.57 17.32 -7.98
C VAL A 132 -10.79 17.29 -8.93
N GLY A 133 -10.68 16.59 -10.07
CA GLY A 133 -11.78 16.40 -11.02
C GLY A 133 -12.56 15.09 -10.87
N GLN A 134 -12.21 14.22 -9.92
CA GLN A 134 -12.79 12.87 -9.83
C GLN A 134 -13.96 12.81 -8.83
N PRO A 135 -14.98 11.97 -9.09
CA PRO A 135 -16.07 11.73 -8.13
C PRO A 135 -15.54 11.19 -6.79
N GLY A 136 -15.99 11.77 -5.67
CA GLY A 136 -15.57 11.35 -4.32
C GLY A 136 -14.41 12.18 -3.75
N GLN A 137 -13.80 13.08 -4.53
CA GLN A 137 -12.72 13.94 -4.04
C GLN A 137 -13.22 14.92 -2.97
N GLU A 138 -14.50 15.28 -3.01
CA GLU A 138 -15.15 16.15 -2.02
C GLU A 138 -15.26 15.53 -0.62
N SER A 139 -14.94 14.24 -0.46
CA SER A 139 -14.90 13.59 0.84
C SER A 139 -13.94 14.32 1.80
N PRO A 140 -14.34 14.57 3.07
CA PRO A 140 -13.49 15.22 4.05
C PRO A 140 -12.13 14.53 4.23
N ASP A 141 -12.09 13.20 4.16
CA ASP A 141 -10.86 12.42 4.33
C ASP A 141 -9.90 12.62 3.15
N VAL A 142 -10.44 12.71 1.93
CA VAL A 142 -9.67 13.02 0.73
C VAL A 142 -9.13 14.45 0.81
N GLN A 143 -9.99 15.42 1.13
CA GLN A 143 -9.58 16.82 1.32
C GLN A 143 -8.47 16.97 2.35
N ALA A 144 -8.58 16.29 3.49
CA ALA A 144 -7.57 16.31 4.54
C ALA A 144 -6.25 15.70 4.05
N ALA A 145 -6.31 14.56 3.36
CA ALA A 145 -5.11 13.91 2.83
C ALA A 145 -4.38 14.78 1.79
N LEU A 146 -5.12 15.40 0.86
CA LEU A 146 -4.55 16.27 -0.16
C LEU A 146 -3.99 17.58 0.43
N ALA A 147 -4.66 18.16 1.43
CA ALA A 147 -4.17 19.36 2.11
C ALA A 147 -2.87 19.09 2.89
N GLU A 148 -2.73 17.93 3.54
CA GLU A 148 -1.46 17.54 4.18
C GLU A 148 -0.36 17.29 3.15
N ALA A 149 -0.70 16.66 2.03
CA ALA A 149 0.24 16.42 0.94
C ALA A 149 0.78 17.75 0.39
N ASP A 150 -0.09 18.73 0.12
CA ASP A 150 0.27 20.05 -0.40
C ASP A 150 1.29 20.79 0.48
N LEU A 151 1.09 20.73 1.80
CA LEU A 151 2.04 21.32 2.76
C LEU A 151 3.42 20.65 2.71
N ASP A 152 3.47 19.32 2.61
CA ASP A 152 4.75 18.59 2.55
C ASP A 152 5.43 18.72 1.18
N LEU A 153 4.67 18.82 0.10
CA LEU A 153 5.18 19.14 -1.24
C LEU A 153 5.76 20.54 -1.29
N THR A 154 5.08 21.52 -0.68
CA THR A 154 5.58 22.90 -0.54
C THR A 154 6.91 22.92 0.22
N TYR A 155 6.98 22.24 1.38
CA TYR A 155 8.21 22.11 2.15
C TYR A 155 9.34 21.48 1.32
N ALA A 156 9.05 20.40 0.58
CA ALA A 156 10.02 19.72 -0.27
C ALA A 156 10.50 20.59 -1.43
N TYR A 157 9.58 21.33 -2.07
CA TYR A 157 9.87 22.27 -3.15
C TYR A 157 10.78 23.41 -2.70
N GLU A 158 10.55 23.95 -1.51
CA GLU A 158 11.37 24.99 -0.89
C GLU A 158 12.72 24.47 -0.34
N GLY A 159 13.03 23.19 -0.58
CA GLY A 159 14.30 22.58 -0.17
C GLY A 159 14.40 22.36 1.33
N GLY A 160 13.29 22.00 1.97
CA GLY A 160 13.21 21.73 3.39
C GLY A 160 13.08 23.00 4.25
N ARG A 161 12.41 24.01 3.70
CA ARG A 161 12.17 25.30 4.35
C ARG A 161 10.69 25.65 4.16
N GLY A 162 10.17 26.54 4.99
CA GLY A 162 8.80 27.04 4.84
C GLY A 162 7.72 26.20 5.54
N ALA A 163 6.50 26.34 5.03
CA ALA A 163 5.32 25.68 5.57
C ALA A 163 5.43 24.15 5.41
N MET A 164 4.93 23.42 6.40
CA MET A 164 4.98 21.96 6.45
C MET A 164 3.77 21.43 7.20
N SER A 165 3.46 20.14 7.01
CA SER A 165 2.41 19.47 7.79
C SER A 165 2.78 19.36 9.27
N LEU A 166 1.78 19.21 10.14
CA LEU A 166 2.00 18.98 11.58
C LEU A 166 2.83 17.72 11.85
N ARG A 167 2.62 16.65 11.07
CA ARG A 167 3.40 15.41 11.18
C ARG A 167 4.87 15.64 10.82
N MET A 168 5.17 16.52 9.87
CA MET A 168 6.55 16.86 9.53
C MET A 168 7.18 17.71 10.63
N ALA A 169 6.44 18.65 11.21
CA ALA A 169 6.89 19.40 12.37
C ALA A 169 7.23 18.48 13.57
N HIS A 170 6.39 17.49 13.86
CA HIS A 170 6.67 16.49 14.90
C HIS A 170 7.89 15.63 14.57
N PHE A 171 8.03 15.20 13.31
CA PHE A 171 9.21 14.44 12.87
C PHE A 171 10.51 15.24 13.06
N LEU A 172 10.51 16.54 12.76
CA LEU A 172 11.66 17.41 12.94
C LEU A 172 12.05 17.54 14.42
N GLN A 173 11.08 17.78 15.30
CA GLN A 173 11.31 17.86 16.74
C GLN A 173 11.87 16.56 17.33
N ALA A 174 11.47 15.40 16.80
CA ALA A 174 11.97 14.11 17.24
C ALA A 174 13.37 13.77 16.68
N SER A 175 13.85 14.52 15.69
CA SER A 175 15.13 14.29 15.01
C SER A 175 16.25 15.23 15.49
N GLU A 176 15.94 16.14 16.41
CA GLU A 176 16.87 17.07 17.10
C GLU A 176 17.34 16.47 18.44
#